data_AF-A0A535R1D9-F1
#
_entry.id   AF-A0A535R1D9-F1
#
_cell.length_a   1.000
_cell.length_b   1.000
_cell.length_c   1.000
_cell.angle_alpha   90.00
_cell.angle_beta   90.00
_cell.angle_gamma   90.00
#
_symmetry.space_group_name_H-M   'P 1'
#
loop_
_entity.id
_entity.type
_entity.pdbx_description
1 polymer ?
#
loop_
_entity_poly.entity_id
_entity_poly.type
_entity_poly.pdbx_seq_one_letter_code
_entity_poly.pdbx_strand_id
1 'polypeptide(L)'
;MNPIPTSTPKDAIHRVPTPSSRFLRGKASLIIAVILIVALIVLFFSVANDDWFSIVNFTLIAAIAALALNVLSGYTGQVSLGIAFFMAIGAYTAAYLGGDVPSSPLDPLGLGLPFIIWLPA
;
A
#
# COMPACT_ATOMS: atom_id res chain seq x y z
N MET A 1 -63.61 19.42 -33.50
CA MET A 1 -62.61 19.81 -32.49
C MET A 1 -61.66 18.66 -32.23
N ASN A 2 -60.41 18.74 -32.69
CA ASN A 2 -59.19 18.37 -31.95
C ASN A 2 -57.96 18.83 -32.78
N PRO A 3 -56.76 18.99 -32.20
CA PRO A 3 -56.34 20.15 -31.41
C PRO A 3 -55.14 20.93 -32.03
N ILE A 4 -54.82 22.08 -31.42
CA ILE A 4 -53.53 22.84 -31.42
C ILE A 4 -52.43 21.97 -30.72
N PRO A 5 -51.08 22.09 -30.88
CA PRO A 5 -50.21 23.14 -31.46
C PRO A 5 -49.15 22.68 -32.50
N THR A 6 -48.56 23.68 -33.16
CA THR A 6 -47.60 23.64 -34.27
C THR A 6 -46.12 23.67 -33.81
N SER A 7 -45.61 22.66 -33.11
CA SER A 7 -44.15 22.53 -32.97
C SER A 7 -43.57 22.01 -34.29
N THR A 8 -42.90 22.89 -35.03
CA THR A 8 -42.16 22.57 -36.24
C THR A 8 -41.22 21.38 -36.01
N PRO A 9 -41.31 20.28 -36.79
CA PRO A 9 -40.57 19.03 -36.53
C PRO A 9 -39.03 19.09 -36.64
N LYS A 10 -38.45 20.23 -37.03
CA LYS A 10 -37.03 20.34 -37.38
C LYS A 10 -36.09 20.61 -36.20
N ASP A 11 -36.57 21.19 -35.10
CA ASP A 11 -35.67 21.67 -34.03
C ASP A 11 -35.50 20.69 -32.85
N ALA A 12 -36.31 19.63 -32.81
CA ALA A 12 -36.32 18.67 -31.70
C ALA A 12 -35.44 17.42 -31.92
N ILE A 13 -35.02 17.13 -33.16
CA ILE A 13 -34.43 15.82 -33.52
C ILE A 13 -32.90 15.82 -33.67
N HIS A 14 -32.21 16.98 -33.60
CA HIS A 14 -30.74 17.05 -33.82
C HIS A 14 -29.88 17.29 -32.55
N ARG A 15 -30.38 16.99 -31.34
CA ARG A 15 -29.54 17.04 -30.13
C ARG A 15 -29.17 15.63 -29.69
N VAL A 16 -28.21 15.01 -30.37
CA VAL A 16 -27.41 13.93 -29.79
C VAL A 16 -26.41 14.59 -28.83
N PRO A 17 -26.56 14.48 -27.50
CA PRO A 17 -25.47 14.84 -26.59
C PRO A 17 -24.28 13.91 -26.88
N THR A 18 -23.18 14.53 -27.32
CA THR A 18 -21.89 13.89 -27.60
C THR A 18 -21.38 13.07 -26.41
N PRO A 19 -20.80 11.87 -26.64
CA PRO A 19 -20.29 11.02 -25.57
C PRO A 19 -19.16 11.73 -24.82
N SER A 20 -19.41 12.02 -23.54
CA SER A 20 -18.44 12.64 -22.64
C SER A 20 -17.25 11.70 -22.36
N SER A 21 -16.04 12.20 -22.54
CA SER A 21 -14.73 11.54 -22.35
C SER A 21 -14.37 11.13 -20.91
N ARG A 22 -15.36 10.89 -20.05
CA ARG A 22 -15.17 10.53 -18.62
C ARG A 22 -14.33 9.27 -18.43
N PHE A 23 -14.36 8.34 -19.39
CA PHE A 23 -13.59 7.10 -19.33
C PHE A 23 -12.08 7.28 -19.58
N LEU A 24 -11.69 8.22 -20.44
CA LEU A 24 -10.28 8.46 -20.75
C LEU A 24 -9.57 9.22 -19.62
N ARG A 25 -10.30 10.10 -18.93
CA ARG A 25 -9.81 10.86 -17.77
C ARG A 25 -9.48 9.97 -16.57
N GLY A 26 -10.24 8.88 -16.36
CA GLY A 26 -10.00 7.93 -15.26
C GLY A 26 -8.76 7.06 -15.44
N LYS A 27 -8.47 6.61 -16.67
CA LYS A 27 -7.24 5.87 -16.98
C LYS A 27 -6.00 6.77 -16.93
N ALA A 28 -6.10 7.98 -17.48
CA ALA A 28 -5.00 8.95 -17.43
C ALA A 28 -4.71 9.41 -16.00
N SER A 29 -5.73 9.68 -15.18
CA SER A 29 -5.52 10.05 -13.78
C SER A 29 -4.90 8.92 -12.96
N LEU A 30 -5.25 7.66 -13.26
CA LEU A 30 -4.65 6.49 -12.61
C LEU A 30 -3.18 6.35 -12.99
N ILE A 31 -2.84 6.51 -14.27
CA ILE A 31 -1.45 6.48 -14.73
C ILE A 31 -0.64 7.60 -14.07
N ILE A 32 -1.19 8.82 -14.00
CA ILE A 32 -0.54 9.95 -13.34
C ILE A 32 -0.35 9.66 -11.84
N ALA A 33 -1.37 9.11 -11.16
CA ALA A 33 -1.27 8.75 -9.75
C ALA A 33 -0.19 7.68 -9.49
N VAL A 34 -0.13 6.65 -10.35
CA VAL A 34 0.90 5.60 -10.27
C VAL A 34 2.29 6.19 -10.47
N ILE A 35 2.48 7.04 -11.48
CA ILE A 35 3.77 7.71 -11.73
C ILE A 35 4.19 8.56 -10.52
N LEU A 36 3.24 9.28 -9.91
CA LEU A 36 3.51 10.13 -8.75
C LEU A 36 3.91 9.30 -7.52
N ILE A 37 3.23 8.18 -7.28
CA ILE A 37 3.58 7.23 -6.21
C ILE A 37 4.99 6.66 -6.44
N VAL A 38 5.28 6.21 -7.65
CA VAL A 38 6.60 5.64 -8.00
C VAL A 38 7.69 6.70 -7.84
N ALA A 39 7.47 7.93 -8.29
CA ALA A 39 8.41 9.03 -8.12
C ALA A 39 8.67 9.34 -6.64
N LEU A 40 7.63 9.30 -5.79
CA LEU A 40 7.76 9.50 -4.36
C LEU A 40 8.59 8.40 -3.69
N ILE A 41 8.38 7.14 -4.10
CA ILE A 41 9.15 5.99 -3.59
C ILE A 41 10.62 6.12 -3.97
N VAL A 42 10.92 6.47 -5.22
CA VAL A 42 12.30 6.66 -5.70
C VAL A 42 12.98 7.81 -4.97
N LEU A 43 12.28 8.93 -4.77
CA LEU A 43 12.81 10.06 -4.00
C LEU A 43 13.09 9.67 -2.54
N PHE A 44 12.19 8.91 -1.92
CA PHE A 44 12.37 8.43 -0.55
C PHE A 44 13.62 7.55 -0.44
N PHE A 45 13.79 6.56 -1.32
CA PHE A 45 14.98 5.70 -1.33
C PHE A 45 16.28 6.46 -1.65
N SER A 46 16.21 7.57 -2.39
CA SER A 46 17.39 8.38 -2.72
C SER A 46 17.84 9.31 -1.58
N VAL A 47 16.99 9.58 -0.59
CA VAL A 47 17.25 10.52 0.51
C VAL A 47 17.25 9.83 1.87
N ALA A 48 16.76 8.59 1.96
CA ALA A 48 16.69 7.84 3.20
C ALA A 48 18.09 7.43 3.71
N ASN A 49 18.42 7.89 4.92
CA ASN A 49 19.53 7.36 5.72
C ASN A 49 19.06 6.11 6.48
N ASP A 50 19.99 5.34 7.06
CA ASP A 50 19.70 4.05 7.75
C ASP A 50 18.59 4.15 8.82
N ASP A 51 18.49 5.27 9.54
CA ASP A 51 17.42 5.52 10.51
C ASP A 51 16.02 5.53 9.87
N TRP A 52 15.89 6.12 8.67
CA TRP A 52 14.63 6.18 7.94
C TRP A 52 14.23 4.80 7.43
N PHE A 53 15.19 3.97 7.02
CA PHE A 53 14.92 2.58 6.66
C PHE A 53 14.40 1.78 7.85
N SER A 54 14.99 1.99 9.03
CA SER A 54 14.55 1.33 10.26
C SER A 54 13.11 1.71 10.63
N ILE A 55 12.78 3.01 10.59
CA ILE A 55 11.43 3.51 10.88
C ILE A 55 10.39 2.96 9.88
N VAL A 56 10.71 2.96 8.58
CA VAL A 56 9.82 2.40 7.56
C VAL A 56 9.62 0.91 7.76
N ASN A 57 10.68 0.17 8.09
CA ASN A 57 10.60 -1.25 8.35
C ASN A 57 9.63 -1.55 9.51
N PHE A 58 9.80 -0.88 10.66
CA PHE A 58 8.88 -1.04 11.79
C PHE A 58 7.44 -0.64 11.45
N THR A 59 7.26 0.42 10.66
CA THR A 59 5.93 0.86 10.23
C THR A 59 5.27 -0.17 9.32
N LEU A 60 6.03 -0.78 8.39
CA LEU A 60 5.52 -1.80 7.49
C LEU A 60 5.12 -3.07 8.25
N ILE A 61 5.94 -3.50 9.21
CA ILE A 61 5.64 -4.61 10.11
C ILE A 61 4.33 -4.34 10.87
N ALA A 62 4.20 -3.16 11.47
CA ALA A 62 2.99 -2.76 12.20
C ALA A 62 1.74 -2.69 11.30
N ALA A 63 1.89 -2.20 10.05
CA ALA A 63 0.81 -2.15 9.07
C ALA A 63 0.31 -3.55 8.69
N ILE A 64 1.23 -4.50 8.45
CA ILE A 64 0.88 -5.90 8.19
C ILE A 64 0.13 -6.50 9.39
N ALA A 65 0.58 -6.21 10.62
CA ALA A 65 -0.06 -6.69 11.84
C ALA A 65 -1.48 -6.14 11.99
N ALA A 66 -1.67 -4.85 11.72
CA ALA A 66 -2.97 -4.19 11.76
C ALA A 66 -3.94 -4.73 10.69
N LEU A 67 -3.45 -4.97 9.47
CA LEU A 67 -4.24 -5.59 8.39
C LEU A 67 -4.65 -7.02 8.74
N ALA A 68 -3.74 -7.81 9.29
CA ALA A 68 -4.02 -9.16 9.76
C ALA A 68 -5.09 -9.17 10.87
N LEU A 69 -5.02 -8.23 11.82
CA LEU A 69 -6.04 -8.05 12.86
C LEU A 69 -7.40 -7.68 12.26
N ASN A 70 -7.41 -6.82 11.23
CA ASN A 70 -8.63 -6.38 10.55
C ASN A 70 -9.34 -7.52 9.79
N VAL A 71 -8.58 -8.35 9.07
CA VAL A 71 -9.12 -9.54 8.34
C VAL A 71 -9.73 -10.56 9.29
N LEU A 72 -9.10 -10.71 10.45
CA LEU A 72 -9.44 -11.68 11.45
C LEU A 72 -10.68 -11.31 12.28
N SER A 73 -10.75 -10.05 12.74
CA SER A 73 -11.94 -9.51 13.38
C SER A 73 -13.14 -9.45 12.43
N GLY A 74 -12.90 -9.44 11.11
CA GLY A 74 -13.93 -9.27 10.08
C GLY A 74 -14.65 -10.54 9.60
N TYR A 75 -14.11 -11.76 9.74
CA TYR A 75 -14.70 -12.96 9.11
C TYR A 75 -15.44 -13.93 10.05
N THR A 76 -15.10 -13.98 11.33
CA THR A 76 -15.80 -14.82 12.35
C THR A 76 -15.87 -14.19 13.74
N GLY A 77 -15.35 -12.96 13.92
CA GLY A 77 -15.35 -12.27 15.22
C GLY A 77 -14.39 -12.83 16.27
N GLN A 78 -13.45 -13.71 15.89
CA GLN A 78 -12.44 -14.26 16.80
C GLN A 78 -11.06 -13.66 16.54
N VAL A 79 -10.29 -13.42 17.60
CA VAL A 79 -8.90 -12.97 17.53
C VAL A 79 -7.97 -14.17 17.31
N SER A 80 -7.54 -14.44 16.07
CA SER A 80 -6.36 -15.24 15.73
C SER A 80 -5.07 -14.58 16.22
N LEU A 81 -4.56 -15.11 17.32
CA LEU A 81 -3.25 -14.79 17.88
C LEU A 81 -2.09 -15.33 17.02
N GLY A 82 -2.38 -16.20 16.03
CA GLY A 82 -1.38 -16.92 15.26
C GLY A 82 -0.44 -16.01 14.47
N ILE A 83 -0.98 -14.98 13.81
CA ILE A 83 -0.16 -14.09 12.97
C ILE A 83 0.76 -13.22 13.84
N ALA A 84 0.28 -12.69 14.96
CA ALA A 84 1.11 -11.94 15.90
C ALA A 84 2.24 -12.83 16.49
N PHE A 85 1.93 -14.10 16.79
CA PHE A 85 2.90 -15.06 17.29
C PHE A 85 4.01 -15.37 16.27
N PHE A 86 3.64 -15.70 15.02
CA PHE A 86 4.64 -15.98 13.98
C PHE A 86 5.43 -14.74 13.56
N MET A 87 4.82 -13.55 13.59
CA MET A 87 5.51 -12.31 13.28
C MET A 87 6.53 -11.94 14.37
N ALA A 88 6.19 -12.13 15.65
CA ALA A 88 7.12 -11.93 16.76
C ALA A 88 8.33 -12.88 16.67
N ILE A 89 8.09 -14.16 16.32
CA ILE A 89 9.16 -15.14 16.11
C ILE A 89 10.05 -14.73 14.94
N GLY A 90 9.48 -14.40 13.78
CA GLY A 90 10.24 -13.98 12.61
C GLY A 90 11.06 -12.72 12.85
N ALA A 91 10.50 -11.71 13.53
CA ALA A 91 11.20 -10.48 13.89
C ALA A 91 12.33 -10.71 14.90
N TYR A 92 12.12 -11.60 15.88
CA TYR A 92 13.16 -11.96 16.84
C TYR A 92 14.31 -12.73 16.16
N THR A 93 13.99 -13.73 15.33
CA THR A 93 14.99 -14.46 14.55
C THR A 93 15.75 -13.51 13.62
N ALA A 94 15.07 -12.53 13.02
CA ALA A 94 15.68 -11.51 12.20
C ALA A 94 16.66 -10.61 12.93
N ALA A 95 16.23 -10.06 14.05
CA ALA A 95 17.07 -9.21 14.89
C ALA A 95 18.28 -9.98 15.44
N TYR A 96 18.10 -11.25 15.79
CA TYR A 96 19.18 -12.09 16.30
C TYR A 96 20.20 -12.47 15.21
N LEU A 97 19.72 -12.81 14.02
CA LEU A 97 20.58 -13.31 12.94
C LEU A 97 21.26 -12.16 12.17
N GLY A 98 20.52 -11.08 11.89
CA GLY A 98 21.01 -9.93 11.13
C GLY A 98 21.45 -8.72 11.98
N GLY A 99 21.18 -8.72 13.29
CA GLY A 99 21.64 -7.64 14.17
C GLY A 99 23.16 -7.61 14.28
N ASP A 100 23.72 -6.43 14.58
CA ASP A 100 25.17 -6.26 14.71
C ASP A 100 25.75 -7.08 15.87
N VAL A 101 26.99 -7.53 15.69
CA VAL A 101 27.70 -8.28 16.72
C VAL A 101 27.91 -7.37 17.93
N PRO A 102 27.55 -7.79 19.16
CA PRO A 102 27.63 -6.93 20.34
C PRO A 102 29.04 -6.37 20.53
N SER A 103 29.14 -5.05 20.55
CA SER A 103 30.39 -4.31 20.76
C SER A 103 30.50 -3.75 22.18
N SER A 104 29.36 -3.59 22.85
CA SER A 104 29.20 -3.12 24.23
C SER A 104 28.18 -3.99 24.99
N PRO A 105 28.24 -4.08 26.34
CA PRO A 105 27.38 -4.98 27.13
C PRO A 105 25.86 -4.69 27.09
N LEU A 106 25.46 -3.57 26.50
CA LEU A 106 24.08 -3.11 26.32
C LEU A 106 23.56 -3.33 24.89
N ASP A 107 24.41 -3.83 23.99
CA ASP A 107 24.05 -4.05 22.59
C ASP A 107 23.21 -5.32 22.46
N PRO A 108 22.15 -5.32 21.64
CA PRO A 108 21.38 -6.52 21.33
C PRO A 108 22.27 -7.65 20.80
N LEU A 109 21.99 -8.89 21.20
CA LEU A 109 22.70 -10.07 20.69
C LEU A 109 22.37 -10.29 19.21
N GLY A 110 23.17 -9.68 18.33
CA GLY A 110 23.14 -9.91 16.90
C GLY A 110 24.33 -10.74 16.44
N LEU A 111 24.16 -11.56 15.39
CA LEU A 111 25.22 -12.41 14.85
C LEU A 111 25.98 -11.76 13.67
N GLY A 112 25.56 -10.58 13.22
CA GLY A 112 26.18 -9.81 12.14
C GLY A 112 26.18 -10.53 10.79
N LEU A 113 25.24 -11.44 10.57
CA LEU A 113 25.25 -12.28 9.37
C LEU A 113 24.83 -11.45 8.14
N PRO A 114 25.45 -11.69 6.96
CA PRO A 114 25.09 -11.00 5.74
C PRO A 114 23.63 -11.21 5.40
N PHE A 115 22.99 -10.17 4.86
CA PHE A 115 21.55 -10.14 4.55
C PHE A 115 21.05 -11.37 3.79
N ILE A 116 21.87 -12.01 2.95
CA ILE A 116 21.56 -13.23 2.18
C ILE A 116 21.28 -14.49 3.04
N ILE A 117 21.81 -14.55 4.26
CA ILE A 117 21.64 -15.71 5.15
C ILE A 117 20.33 -15.60 5.93
N TRP A 118 19.91 -14.36 6.23
CA TRP A 118 18.72 -14.09 7.04
C TRP A 118 17.48 -13.71 6.19
N LEU A 119 17.63 -13.00 5.08
CA LEU A 119 16.59 -12.86 4.05
C LEU A 119 16.75 -13.97 3.01
N PRO A 120 15.95 -15.06 3.06
CA PRO A 120 15.79 -15.90 1.88
C PRO A 120 15.16 -15.04 0.78
N ALA A 121 15.77 -15.06 -0.41
CA ALA A 121 15.28 -14.41 -1.62
C ALA A 121 13.85 -14.84 -1.99
#